data_AF-A0A1H0YY70-F1
#
_entry.id   AF-A0A1H0YY70-F1
#
_cell.length_a   1.000
_cell.length_b   1.000
_cell.length_c   1.000
_cell.angle_alpha   90.00
_cell.angle_beta   90.00
_cell.angle_gamma   90.00
#
_symmetry.space_group_name_H-M   'P 1'
#
loop_
_entity.id
_entity.type
_entity.pdbx_description
1 polymer ?
#
loop_
_entity_poly.entity_id
_entity_poly.type
_entity_poly.pdbx_seq_one_letter_code
_entity_poly.pdbx_strand_id
1 'polypeptide(L)'
;MTLSAARLATLIRSDVTLQRRYGFYAVYAFVTVAFALGLRAVPDAEVPRFFTLVVLSDPALLGFYFVGALVLFEKGEGVLDALVTTPVSVSEYLLSKVVSLTALALLVTFVIALLAVGTAFDPVVLFAAVALTVPFYVLVGFVAVARFDTLNAYFMSAIVYMTALSLPVVGLFGLVESPLFYLFPVQASLVLLAAVFEPASATMLAYGVGYLLVATAVAWVAARRAFVRHVVRGGDASGASEPAAPGGFSRVLGDRTLGPVGTMAAADLKKWVQDPLYVYIGLAPALLAVVTRFGTPYVAARLAGTFDIVPYYPLAVAFVVAFVPGMFGFVAGFFVLEERDQGLIAAFRTTPLTGEGYLRYRVLSVTLVSFAVTALTVPLAGLVSISPAVFVPVAAVAALWAAVSCLLMASLASNSVEGVAVSKALGILVTIPLFGIVFVQEPWQYALGVFPAFWTAKAFLVGAASGLSVEFAGLLAGGVVAHLVPLVVLGRRFLARED
;
A
#
# COMPACT_ATOMS: atom_id res chain seq x y z
N MET A 1 23.85 -13.41 -27.74
CA MET A 1 23.88 -14.06 -26.41
C MET A 1 22.61 -14.87 -26.26
N THR A 2 22.72 -16.19 -26.24
CA THR A 2 21.61 -17.13 -26.10
C THR A 2 21.19 -17.22 -24.62
N LEU A 3 19.88 -17.27 -24.36
CA LEU A 3 19.33 -17.52 -23.03
C LEU A 3 19.80 -18.90 -22.54
N SER A 4 20.43 -18.98 -21.37
CA SER A 4 20.78 -20.27 -20.75
C SER A 4 19.71 -20.66 -19.75
N ALA A 5 19.00 -21.76 -20.01
CA ALA A 5 17.97 -22.27 -19.11
C ALA A 5 18.51 -22.55 -17.70
N ALA A 6 19.74 -23.07 -17.60
CA ALA A 6 20.39 -23.34 -16.32
C ALA A 6 20.65 -22.06 -15.52
N ARG A 7 21.13 -20.99 -16.17
CA ARG A 7 21.37 -19.69 -15.49
C ARG A 7 20.06 -19.05 -15.04
N LEU A 8 19.05 -19.07 -15.91
CA LEU A 8 17.74 -18.53 -15.58
C LEU A 8 17.13 -19.25 -14.37
N ALA A 9 17.22 -20.58 -14.31
CA ALA A 9 16.76 -21.36 -13.16
C ALA A 9 17.48 -20.96 -11.86
N THR A 10 18.80 -20.74 -11.92
CA THR A 10 19.58 -20.25 -10.77
C THR A 10 19.13 -18.86 -10.32
N LEU A 11 18.90 -17.93 -11.26
CA LEU A 11 18.41 -16.58 -10.95
C LEU A 11 17.02 -16.62 -10.31
N ILE A 12 16.09 -17.43 -10.85
CA ILE A 12 14.76 -17.59 -10.28
C ILE A 12 14.85 -18.15 -8.85
N ARG A 13 15.71 -19.14 -8.61
CA ARG A 13 15.91 -19.68 -7.26
C ARG A 13 16.48 -18.63 -6.30
N SER A 14 17.41 -17.80 -6.77
CA SER A 14 17.94 -16.67 -6.00
C SER A 14 16.84 -15.67 -5.67
N ASP A 15 16.00 -15.31 -6.63
CA ASP A 15 14.87 -14.39 -6.44
C ASP A 15 13.88 -14.89 -5.41
N VAL A 16 13.49 -16.17 -5.48
CA VAL A 16 12.62 -16.81 -4.49
C VAL A 16 13.26 -16.79 -3.09
N THR A 17 14.57 -16.99 -3.02
CA THR A 17 15.31 -16.93 -1.74
C THR A 17 15.32 -15.52 -1.16
N LEU A 18 15.55 -14.50 -1.99
CA LEU A 18 15.50 -13.10 -1.59
C LEU A 18 14.09 -12.68 -1.14
N GLN A 19 13.06 -13.03 -1.90
CA GLN A 19 11.66 -12.77 -1.54
C GLN A 19 11.29 -13.41 -0.19
N ARG A 20 11.78 -14.63 0.11
CA ARG A 20 11.61 -15.26 1.42
C ARG A 20 12.35 -14.51 2.52
N ARG A 21 13.60 -14.11 2.26
CA ARG A 21 14.42 -13.34 3.21
C ARG A 21 13.77 -11.99 3.54
N TYR A 22 13.19 -11.31 2.55
CA TYR A 22 12.44 -10.06 2.74
C TYR A 22 11.00 -10.24 3.24
N GLY A 23 10.62 -11.45 3.68
CA GLY A 23 9.33 -11.68 4.33
C GLY A 23 8.10 -11.62 3.42
N PHE A 24 8.26 -11.55 2.10
CA PHE A 24 7.14 -11.40 1.15
C PHE A 24 6.12 -12.52 1.33
N TYR A 25 6.56 -13.76 1.45
CA TYR A 25 5.69 -14.93 1.62
C TYR A 25 4.90 -14.90 2.94
N ALA A 26 5.50 -14.42 4.03
CA ALA A 26 4.84 -14.35 5.34
C ALA A 26 3.72 -13.29 5.34
N VAL A 27 4.03 -12.10 4.79
CA VAL A 27 3.04 -11.05 4.57
C VAL A 27 1.91 -11.56 3.68
N TYR A 28 2.24 -12.29 2.61
CA TYR A 28 1.24 -12.79 1.70
C TYR A 28 0.37 -13.89 2.26
N ALA A 29 0.89 -14.75 3.14
CA ALA A 29 0.07 -15.71 3.85
C ALA A 29 -1.01 -14.99 4.66
N PHE A 30 -0.63 -13.92 5.38
CA PHE A 30 -1.58 -13.07 6.11
C PHE A 30 -2.60 -12.40 5.18
N VAL A 31 -2.13 -11.72 4.12
CA VAL A 31 -2.96 -11.02 3.12
C VAL A 31 -3.95 -11.98 2.44
N THR A 32 -3.51 -13.18 2.10
CA THR A 32 -4.31 -14.23 1.46
C THR A 32 -5.49 -14.64 2.34
N VAL A 33 -5.22 -14.95 3.61
CA VAL A 33 -6.27 -15.32 4.57
C VAL A 33 -7.23 -14.14 4.77
N ALA A 34 -6.69 -12.95 4.93
CA ALA A 34 -7.45 -11.72 5.06
C ALA A 34 -8.44 -11.50 3.90
N PHE A 35 -7.97 -11.54 2.66
CA PHE A 35 -8.83 -11.37 1.49
C PHE A 35 -9.81 -12.51 1.31
N ALA A 36 -9.42 -13.76 1.58
CA ALA A 36 -10.33 -14.89 1.49
C ALA A 36 -11.49 -14.77 2.49
N LEU A 37 -11.20 -14.36 3.74
CA LEU A 37 -12.23 -14.12 4.75
C LEU A 37 -13.11 -12.91 4.37
N GLY A 38 -12.50 -11.84 3.86
CA GLY A 38 -13.24 -10.68 3.38
C GLY A 38 -14.21 -11.03 2.26
N LEU A 39 -13.77 -11.82 1.27
CA LEU A 39 -14.62 -12.27 0.17
C LEU A 39 -15.74 -13.21 0.61
N ARG A 40 -15.52 -14.06 1.63
CA ARG A 40 -16.60 -14.89 2.21
C ARG A 40 -17.69 -14.09 2.92
N ALA A 41 -17.39 -12.87 3.35
CA ALA A 41 -18.39 -11.98 3.94
C ALA A 41 -19.20 -11.23 2.89
N VAL A 42 -18.75 -11.19 1.63
CA VAL A 42 -19.46 -10.52 0.54
C VAL A 42 -20.64 -11.39 0.06
N PRO A 43 -21.80 -10.82 -0.27
CA PRO A 43 -22.90 -11.57 -0.87
C PRO A 43 -22.47 -12.27 -2.16
N ASP A 44 -22.90 -13.51 -2.37
CA ASP A 44 -22.47 -14.38 -3.48
C ASP A 44 -22.53 -13.70 -4.87
N ALA A 45 -23.56 -12.90 -5.11
CA ALA A 45 -23.76 -12.17 -6.37
C ALA A 45 -22.66 -11.14 -6.68
N GLU A 46 -21.99 -10.60 -5.67
CA GLU A 46 -20.96 -9.57 -5.82
C GLU A 46 -19.53 -10.14 -5.73
N VAL A 47 -19.39 -11.41 -5.35
CA VAL A 47 -18.08 -12.08 -5.20
C VAL A 47 -17.23 -11.98 -6.47
N PRO A 48 -17.74 -12.20 -7.71
CA PRO A 48 -16.92 -12.05 -8.91
C PRO A 48 -16.29 -10.66 -9.08
N ARG A 49 -17.03 -9.61 -8.75
CA ARG A 49 -16.56 -8.22 -8.86
C ARG A 49 -15.49 -7.91 -7.81
N PHE A 50 -15.76 -8.24 -6.54
CA PHE A 50 -14.79 -8.02 -5.46
C PHE A 50 -13.55 -8.90 -5.61
N PHE A 51 -13.69 -10.15 -6.07
CA PHE A 51 -12.56 -11.01 -6.38
C PHE A 51 -11.68 -10.40 -7.47
N THR A 52 -12.30 -9.93 -8.57
CA THR A 52 -11.58 -9.24 -9.65
C THR A 52 -10.80 -8.03 -9.13
N LEU A 53 -11.43 -7.21 -8.26
CA LEU A 53 -10.77 -6.07 -7.63
C LEU A 53 -9.62 -6.50 -6.72
N VAL A 54 -9.80 -7.53 -5.89
CA VAL A 54 -8.76 -8.06 -4.99
C VAL A 54 -7.57 -8.56 -5.78
N VAL A 55 -7.80 -9.38 -6.82
CA VAL A 55 -6.73 -9.94 -7.65
C VAL A 55 -6.01 -8.85 -8.45
N LEU A 56 -6.73 -7.85 -8.95
CA LEU A 56 -6.13 -6.71 -9.62
C LEU A 56 -5.27 -5.92 -8.63
N SER A 57 -5.87 -5.43 -7.53
CA SER A 57 -5.28 -4.47 -6.60
C SER A 57 -4.09 -4.98 -5.78
N ASP A 58 -4.03 -6.28 -5.46
CA ASP A 58 -2.87 -6.84 -4.76
C ASP A 58 -2.04 -7.77 -5.65
N PRO A 59 -2.39 -9.02 -5.99
CA PRO A 59 -1.49 -9.91 -6.76
C PRO A 59 -0.97 -9.33 -8.08
N ALA A 60 -1.77 -8.57 -8.83
CA ALA A 60 -1.35 -7.95 -10.10
C ALA A 60 -0.60 -6.63 -9.92
N LEU A 61 -1.18 -5.65 -9.20
CA LEU A 61 -0.51 -4.36 -8.95
C LEU A 61 0.75 -4.50 -8.08
N LEU A 62 0.90 -5.58 -7.32
CA LEU A 62 2.10 -5.84 -6.53
C LEU A 62 3.30 -6.23 -7.38
N GLY A 63 3.10 -6.84 -8.55
CA GLY A 63 4.18 -7.04 -9.50
C GLY A 63 4.94 -5.75 -9.78
N PHE A 64 4.22 -4.62 -9.83
CA PHE A 64 4.79 -3.28 -9.89
C PHE A 64 5.58 -2.95 -8.60
N TYR A 65 4.93 -2.84 -7.44
CA TYR A 65 5.61 -2.36 -6.22
C TYR A 65 6.80 -3.22 -5.77
N PHE A 66 6.70 -4.54 -5.88
CA PHE A 66 7.75 -5.45 -5.43
C PHE A 66 8.94 -5.48 -6.37
N VAL A 67 8.74 -5.38 -7.69
CA VAL A 67 9.90 -5.27 -8.58
C VAL A 67 10.67 -3.99 -8.29
N GLY A 68 9.96 -2.89 -7.99
CA GLY A 68 10.62 -1.65 -7.60
C GLY A 68 11.45 -1.79 -6.34
N ALA A 69 10.88 -2.36 -5.29
CA ALA A 69 11.57 -2.57 -4.02
C ALA A 69 12.77 -3.54 -4.17
N LEU A 70 12.60 -4.65 -4.88
CA LEU A 70 13.67 -5.62 -5.14
C LEU A 70 14.82 -5.00 -5.94
N VAL A 71 14.51 -4.31 -7.05
CA VAL A 71 15.52 -3.72 -7.93
C VAL A 71 16.30 -2.62 -7.23
N LEU A 72 15.64 -1.73 -6.49
CA LEU A 72 16.33 -0.66 -5.76
C LEU A 72 17.22 -1.20 -4.64
N PHE A 73 16.81 -2.29 -3.99
CA PHE A 73 17.65 -2.93 -3.00
C PHE A 73 18.86 -3.61 -3.62
N GLU A 74 18.66 -4.37 -4.70
CA GLU A 74 19.75 -4.97 -5.46
C GLU A 74 20.70 -3.90 -6.01
N LYS A 75 20.20 -2.71 -6.32
CA LYS A 75 21.01 -1.55 -6.68
C LYS A 75 21.83 -1.03 -5.49
N GLY A 76 21.21 -0.87 -4.32
CA GLY A 76 21.89 -0.44 -3.09
C GLY A 76 22.98 -1.40 -2.61
N GLU A 77 22.81 -2.70 -2.84
CA GLU A 77 23.78 -3.75 -2.50
C GLU A 77 24.86 -3.98 -3.59
N GLY A 78 24.85 -3.19 -4.68
CA GLY A 78 25.80 -3.36 -5.78
C GLY A 78 25.61 -4.65 -6.60
N VAL A 79 24.50 -5.36 -6.44
CA VAL A 79 24.19 -6.58 -7.21
C VAL A 79 24.07 -6.24 -8.70
N LEU A 80 23.49 -5.09 -9.03
CA LEU A 80 23.33 -4.65 -10.42
C LEU A 80 24.68 -4.33 -11.08
N ASP A 81 25.68 -3.86 -10.32
CA ASP A 81 27.04 -3.63 -10.82
C ASP A 81 27.75 -4.96 -11.07
N ALA A 82 27.57 -5.93 -10.16
CA ALA A 82 28.07 -7.28 -10.36
C ALA A 82 27.48 -7.93 -11.63
N LEU A 83 26.19 -7.70 -11.94
CA LEU A 83 25.57 -8.24 -13.15
C LEU A 83 26.29 -7.81 -14.43
N VAL A 84 26.86 -6.60 -14.48
CA VAL A 84 27.59 -6.10 -15.67
C VAL A 84 28.89 -6.88 -15.92
N THR A 85 29.51 -7.43 -14.87
CA THR A 85 30.76 -8.22 -14.98
C THR A 85 30.51 -9.73 -15.09
N THR A 86 29.27 -10.17 -14.91
CA THR A 86 28.87 -11.57 -15.06
C THR A 86 28.39 -11.87 -16.49
N PRO A 87 28.35 -13.14 -16.91
CA PRO A 87 27.82 -13.49 -18.23
C PRO A 87 26.27 -13.41 -18.29
N VAL A 88 25.59 -12.93 -17.23
CA VAL A 88 24.13 -12.81 -17.16
C VAL A 88 23.68 -11.63 -18.02
N SER A 89 22.73 -11.88 -18.92
CA SER A 89 22.13 -10.82 -19.72
C SER A 89 21.02 -10.09 -18.96
N VAL A 90 20.78 -8.82 -19.31
CA VAL A 90 19.63 -8.03 -18.81
C VAL A 90 18.31 -8.78 -19.01
N SER A 91 18.16 -9.49 -20.13
CA SER A 91 16.94 -10.27 -20.40
C SER A 91 16.77 -11.46 -19.45
N GLU A 92 17.85 -12.13 -19.04
CA GLU A 92 17.77 -13.21 -18.04
C GLU A 92 17.38 -12.65 -16.67
N TYR A 93 17.92 -11.49 -16.28
CA TYR A 93 17.56 -10.81 -15.03
C TYR A 93 16.10 -10.33 -15.01
N LEU A 94 15.63 -9.66 -16.06
CA LEU A 94 14.22 -9.24 -16.18
C LEU A 94 13.29 -10.46 -16.14
N LEU A 95 13.63 -11.51 -16.89
CA LEU A 95 12.81 -12.73 -16.96
C LEU A 95 12.76 -13.47 -15.62
N SER A 96 13.85 -13.50 -14.84
CA SER A 96 13.83 -14.16 -13.53
C SER A 96 12.86 -13.49 -12.56
N LYS A 97 12.83 -12.15 -12.52
CA LYS A 97 11.87 -11.37 -11.70
C LYS A 97 10.43 -11.56 -12.20
N VAL A 98 10.21 -11.48 -13.52
CA VAL A 98 8.87 -11.70 -14.10
C VAL A 98 8.34 -13.08 -13.74
N VAL A 99 9.15 -14.14 -13.91
CA VAL A 99 8.73 -15.52 -13.61
C VAL A 99 8.52 -15.73 -12.12
N SER A 100 9.44 -15.28 -11.26
CA SER A 100 9.34 -15.49 -9.81
C SER A 100 8.15 -14.73 -9.20
N LEU A 101 7.92 -13.47 -9.59
CA LEU A 101 6.78 -12.68 -9.10
C LEU A 101 5.45 -13.18 -9.67
N THR A 102 5.41 -13.62 -10.93
CA THR A 102 4.20 -14.22 -11.51
C THR A 102 3.85 -15.54 -10.83
N ALA A 103 4.84 -16.38 -10.52
CA ALA A 103 4.62 -17.62 -9.77
C ALA A 103 4.04 -17.36 -8.37
N LEU A 104 4.55 -16.34 -7.67
CA LEU A 104 4.01 -15.91 -6.38
C LEU A 104 2.56 -15.43 -6.51
N ALA A 105 2.27 -14.56 -7.48
CA ALA A 105 0.93 -14.04 -7.71
C ALA A 105 -0.07 -15.15 -8.08
N LEU A 106 0.33 -16.12 -8.91
CA LEU A 106 -0.48 -17.28 -9.26
C LEU A 106 -0.83 -18.12 -8.02
N LEU A 107 0.16 -18.42 -7.18
CA LEU A 107 -0.07 -19.16 -5.94
C LEU A 107 -1.04 -18.43 -5.02
N VAL A 108 -0.79 -17.14 -4.77
CA VAL A 108 -1.62 -16.30 -3.89
C VAL A 108 -3.05 -16.23 -4.41
N THR A 109 -3.24 -15.88 -5.68
CA THR A 109 -4.56 -15.76 -6.28
C THR A 109 -5.33 -17.08 -6.29
N PHE A 110 -4.66 -18.20 -6.59
CA PHE A 110 -5.28 -19.53 -6.54
C PHE A 110 -5.73 -19.89 -5.12
N VAL A 111 -4.90 -19.63 -4.11
CA VAL A 111 -5.26 -19.89 -2.71
C VAL A 111 -6.39 -18.95 -2.26
N ILE A 112 -6.38 -17.67 -2.64
CA ILE A 112 -7.49 -16.75 -2.38
C ILE A 112 -8.78 -17.29 -2.99
N ALA A 113 -8.77 -17.72 -4.26
CA ALA A 113 -9.94 -18.28 -4.94
C ALA A 113 -10.47 -19.53 -4.22
N LEU A 114 -9.58 -20.50 -3.96
CA LEU A 114 -9.94 -21.75 -3.28
C LEU A 114 -10.52 -21.50 -1.88
N LEU A 115 -9.91 -20.59 -1.11
CA LEU A 115 -10.40 -20.27 0.22
C LEU A 115 -11.69 -19.45 0.17
N ALA A 116 -11.83 -18.50 -0.76
CA ALA A 116 -13.00 -17.62 -0.82
C ALA A 116 -14.26 -18.34 -1.35
N VAL A 117 -14.12 -19.07 -2.47
CA VAL A 117 -15.26 -19.59 -3.26
C VAL A 117 -15.24 -21.11 -3.48
N GLY A 118 -14.25 -21.82 -2.91
CA GLY A 118 -14.15 -23.27 -3.05
C GLY A 118 -13.76 -23.68 -4.48
N THR A 119 -14.68 -24.33 -5.21
CA THR A 119 -14.44 -24.81 -6.59
C THR A 119 -15.30 -24.08 -7.63
N ALA A 120 -16.02 -23.04 -7.21
CA ALA A 120 -16.90 -22.25 -8.08
C ALA A 120 -16.13 -21.21 -8.93
N PHE A 121 -15.07 -21.65 -9.61
CA PHE A 121 -14.28 -20.84 -10.55
C PHE A 121 -13.58 -21.73 -11.57
N ASP A 122 -13.26 -21.19 -12.74
CA ASP A 122 -12.44 -21.90 -13.73
C ASP A 122 -10.95 -21.70 -13.43
N PRO A 123 -10.21 -22.74 -12.99
CA PRO A 123 -8.80 -22.61 -12.68
C PRO A 123 -7.96 -22.31 -13.92
N VAL A 124 -8.28 -22.86 -15.09
CA VAL A 124 -7.51 -22.64 -16.33
C VAL A 124 -7.61 -21.17 -16.74
N VAL A 125 -8.81 -20.61 -16.71
CA VAL A 125 -9.02 -19.18 -16.99
C VAL A 125 -8.33 -18.31 -15.94
N LEU A 126 -8.38 -18.69 -14.66
CA LEU A 126 -7.67 -17.97 -13.58
C LEU A 126 -6.16 -17.93 -13.81
N PHE A 127 -5.53 -19.09 -14.05
CA PHE A 127 -4.09 -19.17 -14.32
C PHE A 127 -3.73 -18.35 -15.57
N ALA A 128 -4.50 -18.44 -16.65
CA ALA A 128 -4.27 -17.66 -17.86
C ALA A 128 -4.41 -16.15 -17.63
N ALA A 129 -5.48 -15.70 -16.97
CA ALA A 129 -5.73 -14.30 -16.68
C ALA A 129 -4.60 -13.68 -15.86
N VAL A 130 -4.17 -14.34 -14.79
CA VAL A 130 -3.10 -13.86 -13.92
C VAL A 130 -1.74 -13.93 -14.62
N ALA A 131 -1.45 -15.00 -15.36
CA ALA A 131 -0.19 -15.14 -16.12
C ALA A 131 -0.05 -14.12 -17.26
N LEU A 132 -1.14 -13.56 -17.78
CA LEU A 132 -1.12 -12.47 -18.75
C LEU A 132 -1.08 -11.09 -18.08
N THR A 133 -1.71 -10.95 -16.92
CA THR A 133 -1.85 -9.67 -16.21
C THR A 133 -0.57 -9.29 -15.45
N VAL A 134 0.00 -10.21 -14.66
CA VAL A 134 1.11 -9.90 -13.74
C VAL A 134 2.39 -9.49 -14.48
N PRO A 135 2.84 -10.19 -15.55
CA PRO A 135 4.04 -9.78 -16.28
C PRO A 135 3.98 -8.35 -16.81
N PHE A 136 2.81 -7.91 -17.27
CA PHE A 136 2.61 -6.54 -17.72
C PHE A 136 2.94 -5.53 -16.60
N TYR A 137 2.36 -5.71 -15.41
CA TYR A 137 2.60 -4.80 -14.28
C TYR A 137 4.05 -4.85 -13.76
N VAL A 138 4.66 -6.04 -13.71
CA VAL A 138 6.09 -6.19 -13.37
C VAL A 138 6.96 -5.41 -14.37
N LEU A 139 6.69 -5.51 -15.67
CA LEU A 139 7.49 -4.82 -16.69
C LEU A 139 7.27 -3.30 -16.68
N VAL A 140 6.05 -2.84 -16.43
CA VAL A 140 5.78 -1.41 -16.18
C VAL A 140 6.55 -0.94 -14.93
N GLY A 141 6.60 -1.76 -13.88
CA GLY A 141 7.41 -1.52 -12.69
C GLY A 141 8.89 -1.36 -13.01
N PHE A 142 9.45 -2.22 -13.88
CA PHE A 142 10.83 -2.08 -14.36
C PHE A 142 11.07 -0.78 -15.13
N VAL A 143 10.13 -0.38 -16.00
CA VAL A 143 10.24 0.89 -16.75
C VAL A 143 10.29 2.08 -15.80
N ALA A 144 9.49 2.05 -14.73
CA ALA A 144 9.44 3.09 -13.73
C ALA A 144 10.70 3.11 -12.86
N VAL A 145 11.06 1.97 -12.23
CA VAL A 145 12.16 1.90 -11.25
C VAL A 145 13.52 2.19 -11.88
N ALA A 146 13.74 1.86 -13.15
CA ALA A 146 15.02 2.06 -13.81
C ALA A 146 15.52 3.52 -13.81
N ARG A 147 14.64 4.50 -13.55
CA ARG A 147 14.94 5.94 -13.56
C ARG A 147 15.24 6.53 -12.17
N PHE A 148 15.14 5.72 -11.12
CA PHE A 148 15.24 6.20 -9.74
C PHE A 148 16.29 5.43 -8.95
N ASP A 149 16.82 6.10 -7.93
CA ASP A 149 17.80 5.55 -6.99
C ASP A 149 17.21 5.32 -5.60
N THR A 150 16.04 5.91 -5.31
CA THR A 150 15.40 5.83 -4.00
C THR A 150 13.98 5.29 -4.10
N LEU A 151 13.55 4.65 -3.02
CA LEU A 151 12.24 4.04 -2.92
C LEU A 151 11.12 5.09 -2.90
N ASN A 152 11.37 6.26 -2.30
CA ASN A 152 10.42 7.38 -2.29
C ASN A 152 10.14 7.91 -3.70
N ALA A 153 11.19 8.14 -4.49
CA ALA A 153 11.03 8.62 -5.87
C ALA A 153 10.31 7.58 -6.75
N TYR A 154 10.59 6.29 -6.52
CA TYR A 154 9.87 5.22 -7.19
C TYR A 154 8.39 5.19 -6.82
N PHE A 155 8.04 5.27 -5.54
CA PHE A 155 6.64 5.35 -5.08
C PHE A 155 5.91 6.59 -5.60
N MET A 156 6.62 7.70 -5.80
CA MET A 156 6.05 8.85 -6.48
C MET A 156 5.66 8.59 -7.92
N SER A 157 6.56 7.96 -8.67
CA SER A 157 6.22 7.53 -10.02
C SER A 157 5.08 6.53 -10.03
N ALA A 158 5.03 5.62 -9.03
CA ALA A 158 3.97 4.64 -8.88
C ALA A 158 2.61 5.30 -8.87
N ILE A 159 2.41 6.35 -8.09
CA ILE A 159 1.12 7.03 -7.99
C ILE A 159 0.64 7.51 -9.37
N VAL A 160 1.52 8.07 -10.19
CA VAL A 160 1.18 8.53 -11.55
C VAL A 160 0.82 7.34 -12.46
N TYR A 161 1.69 6.33 -12.54
CA TYR A 161 1.45 5.15 -13.38
C TYR A 161 0.17 4.42 -12.97
N MET A 162 0.01 4.19 -11.66
CA MET A 162 -1.08 3.38 -11.12
C MET A 162 -2.41 4.10 -11.16
N THR A 163 -2.44 5.43 -10.96
CA THR A 163 -3.67 6.23 -11.16
C THR A 163 -4.11 6.21 -12.62
N ALA A 164 -3.18 6.40 -13.56
CA ALA A 164 -3.51 6.37 -14.98
C ALA A 164 -3.99 4.99 -15.43
N LEU A 165 -3.32 3.93 -14.97
CA LEU A 165 -3.66 2.55 -15.31
C LEU A 165 -4.97 2.11 -14.65
N SER A 166 -5.28 2.54 -13.42
CA SER A 166 -6.47 2.09 -12.69
C SER A 166 -7.77 2.75 -13.12
N LEU A 167 -7.74 3.74 -14.03
CA LEU A 167 -8.95 4.43 -14.51
C LEU A 167 -10.10 3.48 -14.92
N PRO A 168 -9.89 2.38 -15.67
CA PRO A 168 -10.97 1.48 -16.07
C PRO A 168 -11.68 0.77 -14.91
N VAL A 169 -11.08 0.71 -13.72
CA VAL A 169 -11.68 0.04 -12.54
C VAL A 169 -13.02 0.69 -12.16
N VAL A 170 -13.21 1.98 -12.44
CA VAL A 170 -14.50 2.65 -12.20
C VAL A 170 -15.64 2.09 -13.06
N GLY A 171 -15.31 1.49 -14.21
CA GLY A 171 -16.28 0.79 -15.06
C GLY A 171 -16.74 -0.54 -14.50
N LEU A 172 -15.95 -1.19 -13.62
CA LEU A 172 -16.31 -2.47 -12.99
C LEU A 172 -17.60 -2.38 -12.17
N PHE A 173 -17.87 -1.21 -11.59
CA PHE A 173 -19.05 -0.92 -10.79
C PHE A 173 -20.15 -0.18 -11.56
N GLY A 174 -20.02 -0.05 -12.89
CA GLY A 174 -20.98 0.69 -13.72
C GLY A 174 -21.05 2.20 -13.46
N LEU A 175 -20.04 2.77 -12.80
CA LEU A 175 -20.06 4.20 -12.41
C LEU A 175 -19.86 5.11 -13.62
N VAL A 176 -18.97 4.71 -14.52
CA VAL A 176 -18.69 5.38 -15.78
C VAL A 176 -18.50 4.31 -16.84
N GLU A 177 -19.24 4.41 -17.93
CA GLU A 177 -19.03 3.60 -19.11
C GLU A 177 -18.32 4.44 -20.17
N SER A 178 -17.18 3.97 -20.65
CA SER A 178 -16.45 4.64 -21.72
C SER A 178 -15.80 3.62 -22.65
N PRO A 179 -16.02 3.72 -23.97
CA PRO A 179 -15.29 2.91 -24.95
C PRO A 179 -13.77 3.13 -24.86
N LEU A 180 -13.32 4.28 -24.35
CA LEU A 180 -11.89 4.59 -24.19
C LEU A 180 -11.21 3.67 -23.19
N PHE A 181 -11.94 3.05 -22.25
CA PHE A 181 -11.37 2.09 -21.31
C PHE A 181 -10.75 0.89 -22.03
N TYR A 182 -11.27 0.49 -23.19
CA TYR A 182 -10.71 -0.59 -23.99
C TYR A 182 -9.33 -0.27 -24.60
N LEU A 183 -8.85 0.97 -24.50
CA LEU A 183 -7.48 1.35 -24.84
C LEU A 183 -6.49 1.14 -23.67
N PHE A 184 -6.97 0.74 -22.50
CA PHE A 184 -6.12 0.53 -21.32
C PHE A 184 -5.85 -0.97 -21.13
N PRO A 185 -4.58 -1.37 -20.89
CA PRO A 185 -4.25 -2.75 -20.56
C PRO A 185 -5.04 -3.30 -19.37
N VAL A 186 -5.42 -2.43 -18.44
CA VAL A 186 -6.16 -2.80 -17.24
C VAL A 186 -7.57 -3.26 -17.57
N GLN A 187 -8.21 -2.72 -18.60
CA GLN A 187 -9.51 -3.20 -19.06
C GLN A 187 -9.40 -4.63 -19.58
N ALA A 188 -8.34 -4.96 -20.33
CA ALA A 188 -8.08 -6.33 -20.75
C ALA A 188 -7.89 -7.27 -19.55
N SER A 189 -7.17 -6.85 -18.51
CA SER A 189 -7.03 -7.60 -17.26
C SER A 189 -8.38 -7.83 -16.56
N LEU A 190 -9.22 -6.78 -16.45
CA LEU A 190 -10.55 -6.87 -15.85
C LEU A 190 -11.45 -7.86 -16.59
N VAL A 191 -11.43 -7.85 -17.92
CA VAL A 191 -12.21 -8.78 -18.76
C VAL A 191 -11.78 -10.23 -18.52
N LEU A 192 -10.48 -10.51 -18.48
CA LEU A 192 -9.99 -11.88 -18.24
C LEU A 192 -10.23 -12.35 -16.80
N LEU A 193 -10.10 -11.47 -15.81
CA LEU A 193 -10.35 -11.80 -14.41
C LEU A 193 -11.84 -12.01 -14.12
N ALA A 194 -12.72 -11.22 -14.75
CA ALA A 194 -14.17 -11.46 -14.67
C ALA A 194 -14.56 -12.80 -15.32
N ALA A 195 -13.86 -13.20 -16.40
CA ALA A 195 -14.11 -14.45 -17.11
C ALA A 195 -13.85 -15.72 -16.28
N VAL A 196 -13.25 -15.59 -15.09
CA VAL A 196 -12.98 -16.68 -14.15
C VAL A 196 -14.26 -17.30 -13.60
N PHE A 197 -15.30 -16.48 -13.40
CA PHE A 197 -16.59 -16.93 -12.84
C PHE A 197 -17.66 -17.09 -13.90
N GLU A 198 -17.66 -16.21 -14.91
CA GLU A 198 -18.67 -16.20 -15.96
C GLU A 198 -17.98 -16.18 -17.34
N PRO A 199 -18.27 -17.13 -18.25
CA PRO A 199 -17.62 -17.17 -19.55
C PRO A 199 -17.82 -15.88 -20.34
N ALA A 200 -16.72 -15.20 -20.67
CA ALA A 200 -16.75 -14.05 -21.56
C ALA A 200 -16.91 -14.48 -23.02
N SER A 201 -17.43 -13.58 -23.87
CA SER A 201 -17.54 -13.83 -25.30
C SER A 201 -16.16 -14.07 -25.93
N ALA A 202 -16.11 -14.89 -26.99
CA ALA A 202 -14.85 -15.20 -27.67
C ALA A 202 -14.10 -13.95 -28.18
N THR A 203 -14.84 -12.90 -28.58
CA THR A 203 -14.27 -11.62 -29.00
C THR A 203 -13.61 -10.88 -27.84
N MET A 204 -14.23 -10.88 -26.66
CA MET A 204 -13.71 -10.24 -25.45
C MET A 204 -12.49 -10.99 -24.89
N LEU A 205 -12.49 -12.32 -24.96
CA LEU A 205 -11.32 -13.14 -24.64
C LEU A 205 -10.17 -12.88 -25.62
N ALA A 206 -10.45 -12.85 -26.93
CA ALA A 206 -9.44 -12.53 -27.95
C ALA A 206 -8.86 -11.12 -27.77
N TYR A 207 -9.72 -10.14 -27.44
CA TYR A 207 -9.29 -8.81 -27.04
C TYR A 207 -8.40 -8.85 -25.80
N GLY A 208 -8.84 -9.47 -24.71
CA GLY A 208 -8.10 -9.49 -23.45
C GLY A 208 -6.72 -10.14 -23.59
N VAL A 209 -6.66 -11.31 -24.21
CA VAL A 209 -5.41 -12.05 -24.46
C VAL A 209 -4.51 -11.29 -25.44
N GLY A 210 -5.04 -10.90 -26.61
CA GLY A 210 -4.27 -10.23 -27.65
C GLY A 210 -3.70 -8.89 -27.16
N TYR A 211 -4.52 -8.10 -26.46
CA TYR A 211 -4.12 -6.81 -25.93
C TYR A 211 -3.02 -6.95 -24.88
N LEU A 212 -3.16 -7.86 -23.90
CA LEU A 212 -2.14 -8.06 -22.88
C LEU A 212 -0.85 -8.65 -23.44
N LEU A 213 -0.91 -9.53 -24.44
CA LEU A 213 0.30 -10.03 -25.12
C LEU A 213 1.06 -8.87 -25.81
N VAL A 214 0.35 -8.02 -26.56
CA VAL A 214 0.95 -6.85 -27.22
C VAL A 214 1.49 -5.86 -26.19
N ALA A 215 0.69 -5.52 -25.17
CA ALA A 215 1.08 -4.59 -24.11
C ALA A 215 2.30 -5.11 -23.33
N THR A 216 2.35 -6.41 -23.02
CA THR A 216 3.49 -7.06 -22.36
C THR A 216 4.72 -7.06 -23.26
N ALA A 217 4.59 -7.30 -24.57
CA ALA A 217 5.71 -7.23 -25.50
C ALA A 217 6.28 -5.79 -25.62
N VAL A 218 5.40 -4.78 -25.67
CA VAL A 218 5.80 -3.37 -25.65
C VAL A 218 6.48 -3.01 -24.33
N ALA A 219 5.90 -3.42 -23.19
CA ALA A 219 6.47 -3.21 -21.87
C ALA A 219 7.83 -3.90 -21.71
N TRP A 220 8.01 -5.11 -22.29
CA TRP A 220 9.28 -5.84 -22.30
C TRP A 220 10.37 -5.07 -23.02
N VAL A 221 10.07 -4.58 -24.23
CA VAL A 221 11.02 -3.76 -25.01
C VAL A 221 11.35 -2.47 -24.27
N ALA A 222 10.35 -1.81 -23.69
CA ALA A 222 10.54 -0.58 -22.91
C ALA A 222 11.40 -0.84 -21.65
N ALA A 223 11.10 -1.89 -20.88
CA ALA A 223 11.82 -2.27 -19.67
C ALA A 223 13.28 -2.59 -19.98
N ARG A 224 13.53 -3.42 -21.00
CA ARG A 224 14.90 -3.77 -21.43
C ARG A 224 15.68 -2.52 -21.86
N ARG A 225 15.06 -1.62 -22.63
CA ARG A 225 15.71 -0.36 -23.05
C ARG A 225 15.99 0.56 -21.86
N ALA A 226 15.03 0.70 -20.95
CA ALA A 226 15.18 1.52 -19.76
C ALA A 226 16.32 1.02 -18.87
N PHE A 227 16.38 -0.29 -18.63
CA PHE A 227 17.41 -0.93 -17.82
C PHE A 227 18.80 -0.82 -18.42
N VAL A 228 18.95 -1.10 -19.72
CA VAL A 228 20.25 -0.93 -20.41
C VAL A 228 20.72 0.53 -20.38
N ARG A 229 19.80 1.49 -20.56
CA ARG A 229 20.16 2.92 -20.62
C ARG A 229 20.54 3.48 -19.26
N HIS A 230 19.76 3.21 -18.22
CA HIS A 230 19.90 3.90 -16.93
C HIS A 230 20.63 3.08 -15.87
N VAL A 231 20.60 1.75 -15.97
CA VAL A 231 21.28 0.87 -14.99
C VAL A 231 22.64 0.45 -15.51
N VAL A 232 22.72 -0.10 -16.73
CA VAL A 232 23.99 -0.64 -17.26
C VAL A 232 24.94 0.45 -17.77
N ARG A 233 24.41 1.50 -18.41
CA ARG A 233 25.23 2.60 -18.97
C ARG A 233 25.26 3.86 -18.09
N GLY A 234 24.42 3.91 -17.06
CA GLY A 234 24.31 5.07 -16.16
C GLY A 234 25.31 5.05 -14.99
N GLY A 235 25.93 3.89 -14.71
CA GLY A 235 26.90 3.73 -13.62
C GLY A 235 28.13 4.64 -13.72
N ASP A 236 28.46 5.14 -14.92
CA ASP A 236 29.60 6.05 -15.13
C ASP A 236 29.32 7.50 -14.69
N ALA A 237 28.06 7.90 -14.47
CA ALA A 237 27.67 9.29 -14.23
C ALA A 237 27.09 9.57 -12.82
N SER A 238 26.70 8.54 -12.06
CA SER A 238 26.07 8.70 -10.74
C SER A 238 27.03 8.59 -9.55
N GLY A 239 28.33 8.34 -9.80
CA GLY A 239 29.36 8.25 -8.75
C GLY A 239 29.81 9.59 -8.14
N ALA A 240 29.28 10.71 -8.61
CA ALA A 240 29.53 12.03 -8.05
C ALA A 240 28.22 12.77 -7.85
N SER A 241 27.41 12.32 -6.88
CA SER A 241 26.51 13.25 -6.21
C SER A 241 27.39 14.30 -5.54
N GLU A 242 27.57 15.44 -6.22
CA GLU A 242 28.10 16.66 -5.58
C GLU A 242 27.37 16.83 -4.25
N PRO A 243 28.08 17.07 -3.13
CA PRO A 243 27.41 17.36 -1.88
C PRO A 243 26.50 18.56 -2.12
N ALA A 244 25.18 18.32 -1.97
CA ALA A 244 24.17 19.34 -2.20
C ALA A 244 24.58 20.60 -1.44
N ALA A 245 24.82 21.69 -2.19
CA ALA A 245 25.15 22.99 -1.61
C ALA A 245 24.16 23.28 -0.47
N PRO A 246 24.62 23.77 0.69
CA PRO A 246 23.76 23.94 1.85
C PRO A 246 22.57 24.83 1.47
N GLY A 247 21.40 24.19 1.32
CA GLY A 247 20.18 24.87 0.90
C GLY A 247 19.83 25.98 1.89
N GLY A 248 19.32 27.11 1.35
CA GLY A 248 19.06 28.35 2.09
C GLY A 248 18.14 28.27 3.31
N PHE A 249 17.58 27.09 3.61
CA PHE A 249 16.83 26.84 4.85
C PHE A 249 17.73 26.84 6.10
N SER A 250 19.05 26.61 5.96
CA SER A 250 19.99 26.79 7.09
C SER A 250 20.15 28.25 7.52
N ARG A 251 19.70 29.22 6.69
CA ARG A 251 19.67 30.65 7.06
C ARG A 251 18.40 31.05 7.81
N VAL A 252 17.32 30.26 7.74
CA VAL A 252 16.04 30.56 8.41
C VAL A 252 16.03 30.03 9.84
N LEU A 253 16.65 28.88 10.07
CA LEU A 253 17.01 28.41 11.40
C LEU A 253 18.35 29.04 11.77
N GLY A 254 18.32 30.29 12.22
CA GLY A 254 19.50 30.95 12.78
C GLY A 254 20.14 30.13 13.91
N ASP A 255 21.26 30.64 14.44
CA ASP A 255 22.18 30.08 15.47
C ASP A 255 21.55 29.70 16.84
N ARG A 256 20.29 29.29 16.86
CA ARG A 256 19.57 28.75 18.00
C ARG A 256 19.95 27.28 18.14
N THR A 257 20.65 26.96 19.22
CA THR A 257 20.90 25.59 19.66
C THR A 257 19.57 24.92 20.03
N LEU A 258 18.87 24.39 19.04
CA LEU A 258 17.70 23.56 19.26
C LEU A 258 18.13 22.34 20.10
N GLY A 259 17.33 22.00 21.13
CA GLY A 259 17.53 20.75 21.86
C GLY A 259 17.36 19.53 20.94
N PRO A 260 17.76 18.32 21.38
CA PRO A 260 17.76 17.10 20.55
C PRO A 260 16.43 16.78 19.87
N VAL A 261 15.31 17.09 20.53
CA VAL A 261 13.96 16.90 19.96
C VAL A 261 13.64 17.98 18.91
N GLY A 262 14.08 19.22 19.14
CA GLY A 262 13.85 20.33 18.22
C GLY A 262 14.63 20.19 16.92
N THR A 263 15.86 19.67 16.98
CA THR A 263 16.65 19.36 15.77
C THR A 263 15.99 18.25 14.95
N MET A 264 15.48 17.22 15.61
CA MET A 264 14.76 16.12 14.94
C MET A 264 13.45 16.60 14.30
N ALA A 265 12.68 17.44 15.00
CA ALA A 265 11.48 18.06 14.45
C ALA A 265 11.78 18.93 13.22
N ALA A 266 12.86 19.70 13.25
CA ALA A 266 13.29 20.50 12.11
C ALA A 266 13.74 19.63 10.92
N ALA A 267 14.44 18.53 11.18
CA ALA A 267 14.88 17.58 10.16
C ALA A 267 13.68 16.88 9.49
N ASP A 268 12.71 16.42 10.29
CA ASP A 268 11.47 15.82 9.78
C ASP A 268 10.67 16.82 8.96
N LEU A 269 10.46 18.04 9.47
CA LEU A 269 9.71 19.08 8.74
C LEU A 269 10.38 19.39 7.41
N LYS A 270 11.71 19.52 7.40
CA LYS A 270 12.48 19.71 6.18
C LYS A 270 12.25 18.55 5.20
N LYS A 271 12.29 17.31 5.67
CA LYS A 271 12.05 16.11 4.85
C LYS A 271 10.63 16.08 4.27
N TRP A 272 9.61 16.41 5.09
CA TRP A 272 8.22 16.50 4.66
C TRP A 272 7.98 17.53 3.54
N VAL A 273 8.65 18.68 3.60
CA VAL A 273 8.49 19.76 2.63
C VAL A 273 9.32 19.53 1.36
N GLN A 274 10.48 18.88 1.49
CA GLN A 274 11.43 18.71 0.38
C GLN A 274 11.21 17.44 -0.44
N ASP A 275 10.70 16.35 0.15
CA ASP A 275 10.46 15.11 -0.56
C ASP A 275 9.05 15.12 -1.21
N PRO A 276 8.95 15.01 -2.55
CA PRO A 276 7.67 14.99 -3.25
C PRO A 276 6.69 13.91 -2.74
N LEU A 277 7.20 12.75 -2.30
CA LEU A 277 6.36 11.66 -1.78
C LEU A 277 5.57 12.11 -0.55
N TYR A 278 6.26 12.75 0.38
CA TYR A 278 5.65 13.16 1.64
C TYR A 278 4.74 14.37 1.47
N VAL A 279 5.05 15.29 0.56
CA VAL A 279 4.14 16.37 0.16
C VAL A 279 2.83 15.79 -0.40
N TYR A 280 2.93 14.83 -1.32
CA TYR A 280 1.74 14.17 -1.87
C TYR A 280 0.93 13.47 -0.78
N ILE A 281 1.57 12.68 0.09
CA ILE A 281 0.88 11.98 1.17
C ILE A 281 0.26 12.97 2.16
N GLY A 282 0.88 14.12 2.41
CA GLY A 282 0.31 15.20 3.21
C GLY A 282 -0.96 15.82 2.60
N LEU A 283 -1.05 15.89 1.26
CA LEU A 283 -2.21 16.40 0.53
C LEU A 283 -3.28 15.35 0.26
N ALA A 284 -2.91 14.06 0.22
CA ALA A 284 -3.81 12.96 -0.11
C ALA A 284 -5.05 12.85 0.80
N PRO A 285 -4.99 13.12 2.12
CA PRO A 285 -6.18 13.22 2.98
C PRO A 285 -7.21 14.25 2.51
N ALA A 286 -6.76 15.41 2.02
CA ALA A 286 -7.66 16.43 1.48
C ALA A 286 -8.28 15.95 0.16
N LEU A 287 -7.50 15.31 -0.72
CA LEU A 287 -8.02 14.68 -1.93
C LEU A 287 -9.05 13.59 -1.60
N LEU A 288 -8.77 12.74 -0.62
CA LEU A 288 -9.69 11.71 -0.15
C LEU A 288 -10.98 12.31 0.41
N ALA A 289 -10.90 13.40 1.18
CA ALA A 289 -12.07 14.11 1.68
C ALA A 289 -12.91 14.72 0.54
N VAL A 290 -12.28 15.31 -0.48
CA VAL A 290 -12.95 15.83 -1.68
C VAL A 290 -13.63 14.71 -2.47
N VAL A 291 -12.92 13.60 -2.70
CA VAL A 291 -13.48 12.40 -3.36
C VAL A 291 -14.64 11.85 -2.54
N THR A 292 -14.55 11.82 -1.22
CA THR A 292 -15.65 11.37 -0.35
C THR A 292 -16.85 12.31 -0.46
N ARG A 293 -16.62 13.64 -0.42
CA ARG A 293 -17.66 14.67 -0.50
C ARG A 293 -18.45 14.64 -1.80
N PHE A 294 -17.76 14.54 -2.93
CA PHE A 294 -18.39 14.64 -4.26
C PHE A 294 -18.60 13.29 -4.94
N GLY A 295 -17.67 12.34 -4.73
CA GLY A 295 -17.73 11.01 -5.29
C GLY A 295 -18.84 10.16 -4.66
N THR A 296 -18.99 10.14 -3.34
CA THR A 296 -20.01 9.31 -2.69
C THR A 296 -21.44 9.67 -3.16
N PRO A 297 -21.84 10.96 -3.19
CA PRO A 297 -23.16 11.34 -3.70
C PRO A 297 -23.33 11.11 -5.21
N TYR A 298 -22.25 11.30 -5.99
CA TYR A 298 -22.26 10.97 -7.42
C TYR A 298 -22.54 9.49 -7.65
N VAL A 299 -21.87 8.62 -6.90
CA VAL A 299 -22.06 7.17 -6.97
C VAL A 299 -23.45 6.78 -6.48
N ALA A 300 -23.95 7.40 -5.40
CA ALA A 300 -25.30 7.20 -4.91
C ALA A 300 -26.36 7.55 -5.97
N ALA A 301 -26.20 8.66 -6.69
CA ALA A 301 -27.12 9.05 -7.75
C ALA A 301 -27.14 8.07 -8.94
N ARG A 302 -26.00 7.44 -9.24
CA ARG A 302 -25.89 6.45 -10.33
C ARG A 302 -26.46 5.09 -9.98
N LEU A 303 -26.39 4.71 -8.71
CA LEU A 303 -26.89 3.42 -8.23
C LEU A 303 -28.28 3.50 -7.59
N ALA A 304 -28.90 4.69 -7.52
CA ALA A 304 -30.21 4.90 -6.87
C ALA A 304 -31.32 3.94 -7.36
N GLY A 305 -31.25 3.45 -8.60
CA GLY A 305 -32.22 2.49 -9.15
C GLY A 305 -31.97 1.02 -8.78
N THR A 306 -30.78 0.68 -8.27
CA THR A 306 -30.37 -0.71 -7.97
C THR A 306 -29.97 -0.91 -6.51
N PHE A 307 -29.33 0.08 -5.89
CA PHE A 307 -28.79 0.00 -4.53
C PHE A 307 -28.72 1.38 -3.88
N ASP A 308 -29.37 1.56 -2.73
CA ASP A 308 -29.34 2.81 -1.98
C ASP A 308 -28.05 2.92 -1.14
N ILE A 309 -27.19 3.88 -1.52
CA ILE A 309 -25.90 4.11 -0.86
C ILE A 309 -26.01 5.12 0.29
N VAL A 310 -27.09 5.90 0.36
CA VAL A 310 -27.24 6.95 1.37
C VAL A 310 -27.06 6.43 2.80
N PRO A 311 -27.58 5.24 3.18
CA PRO A 311 -27.34 4.66 4.50
C PRO A 311 -25.86 4.40 4.83
N TYR A 312 -24.99 4.29 3.81
CA TYR A 312 -23.56 4.00 3.95
C TYR A 312 -22.69 5.27 3.97
N TYR A 313 -23.27 6.47 3.92
CA TYR A 313 -22.49 7.71 4.03
C TYR A 313 -21.67 7.81 5.32
N PRO A 314 -22.21 7.44 6.52
CA PRO A 314 -21.41 7.38 7.73
C PRO A 314 -20.22 6.43 7.63
N LEU A 315 -20.36 5.31 6.91
CA LEU A 315 -19.27 4.37 6.69
C LEU A 315 -18.17 4.96 5.80
N ALA A 316 -18.53 5.70 4.76
CA ALA A 316 -17.57 6.41 3.92
C ALA A 316 -16.73 7.41 4.75
N VAL A 317 -17.36 8.13 5.68
CA VAL A 317 -16.63 9.03 6.59
C VAL A 317 -15.82 8.25 7.63
N ALA A 318 -16.33 7.14 8.16
CA ALA A 318 -15.59 6.25 9.06
C ALA A 318 -14.32 5.71 8.39
N PHE A 319 -14.36 5.44 7.07
CA PHE A 319 -13.18 5.08 6.29
C PHE A 319 -12.15 6.20 6.30
N VAL A 320 -12.53 7.46 6.09
CA VAL A 320 -11.61 8.60 6.18
C VAL A 320 -11.00 8.71 7.59
N VAL A 321 -11.82 8.56 8.64
CA VAL A 321 -11.38 8.61 10.05
C VAL A 321 -10.35 7.54 10.36
N ALA A 322 -10.48 6.33 9.83
CA ALA A 322 -9.55 5.23 10.08
C ALA A 322 -8.33 5.24 9.13
N PHE A 323 -8.53 5.61 7.87
CA PHE A 323 -7.51 5.52 6.83
C PHE A 323 -6.48 6.65 6.92
N VAL A 324 -6.92 7.89 7.19
CA VAL A 324 -6.04 9.07 7.25
C VAL A 324 -4.92 8.90 8.29
N PRO A 325 -5.19 8.53 9.56
CA PRO A 325 -4.12 8.24 10.52
C PRO A 325 -3.19 7.12 10.05
N GLY A 326 -3.73 6.08 9.42
CA GLY A 326 -2.96 4.98 8.85
C GLY A 326 -1.93 5.45 7.82
N MET A 327 -2.27 6.43 6.98
CA MET A 327 -1.35 7.01 5.98
C MET A 327 -0.16 7.73 6.64
N PHE A 328 -0.40 8.52 7.69
CA PHE A 328 0.68 9.20 8.41
C PHE A 328 1.55 8.24 9.20
N GLY A 329 0.96 7.18 9.74
CA GLY A 329 1.72 6.11 10.37
C GLY A 329 2.57 5.30 9.39
N PHE A 330 2.09 5.08 8.16
CA PHE A 330 2.91 4.52 7.08
C PHE A 330 4.13 5.42 6.78
N VAL A 331 3.93 6.74 6.65
CA VAL A 331 5.04 7.68 6.40
C VAL A 331 6.04 7.70 7.54
N ALA A 332 5.56 7.82 8.78
CA ALA A 332 6.44 7.83 9.96
C ALA A 332 7.18 6.48 10.12
N GLY A 333 6.50 5.36 9.86
CA GLY A 333 7.11 4.04 9.85
C GLY A 333 8.19 3.93 8.78
N PHE A 334 7.95 4.48 7.59
CA PHE A 334 8.95 4.51 6.51
C PHE A 334 10.15 5.39 6.86
N PHE A 335 9.95 6.53 7.53
CA PHE A 335 11.07 7.35 8.05
C PHE A 335 11.94 6.52 8.99
N VAL A 336 11.34 5.78 9.91
CA VAL A 336 12.08 4.92 10.85
C VAL A 336 12.88 3.86 10.09
N LEU A 337 12.32 3.25 9.05
CA LEU A 337 13.02 2.26 8.24
C LEU A 337 14.18 2.86 7.43
N GLU A 338 13.99 4.03 6.83
CA GLU A 338 15.08 4.73 6.13
C GLU A 338 16.20 5.15 7.10
N GLU A 339 15.85 5.63 8.28
CA GLU A 339 16.81 5.95 9.33
C GLU A 339 17.56 4.71 9.83
N ARG A 340 16.90 3.55 9.86
CA ARG A 340 17.55 2.27 10.15
C ARG A 340 18.53 1.88 9.05
N ASP A 341 18.11 1.94 7.79
CA ASP A 341 18.96 1.61 6.63
C ASP A 341 20.22 2.50 6.59
N GLN A 342 20.13 3.73 7.11
CA GLN A 342 21.25 4.68 7.23
C GLN A 342 22.09 4.53 8.51
N GLY A 343 21.74 3.59 9.40
CA GLY A 343 22.41 3.41 10.70
C GLY A 343 22.16 4.52 11.72
N LEU A 344 21.20 5.42 11.48
CA LEU A 344 20.90 6.55 12.36
C LEU A 344 20.27 6.11 13.68
N ILE A 345 19.48 5.04 13.69
CA ILE A 345 18.89 4.50 14.93
C ILE A 345 19.98 4.05 15.91
N ALA A 346 21.00 3.36 15.41
CA ALA A 346 22.16 2.96 16.20
C ALA A 346 22.92 4.19 16.74
N ALA A 347 23.10 5.22 15.91
CA ALA A 347 23.71 6.47 16.33
C ALA A 347 22.90 7.20 17.42
N PHE A 348 21.56 7.25 17.33
CA PHE A 348 20.73 7.92 18.33
C PHE A 348 20.88 7.34 19.73
N ARG A 349 21.18 6.04 19.86
CA ARG A 349 21.42 5.37 21.15
C ARG A 349 22.62 5.93 21.91
N THR A 350 23.61 6.47 21.21
CA THR A 350 24.80 7.07 21.82
C THR A 350 24.68 8.59 22.01
N THR A 351 23.56 9.19 21.60
CA THR A 351 23.27 10.62 21.78
C THR A 351 22.39 10.87 23.01
N PRO A 352 22.29 12.13 23.51
CA PRO A 352 21.36 12.48 24.58
C PRO A 352 19.88 12.20 24.27
N LEU A 353 19.51 12.03 23.00
CA LEU A 353 18.13 11.67 22.61
C LEU A 353 17.80 10.24 23.07
N THR A 354 18.76 9.32 23.08
CA THR A 354 18.61 7.88 23.35
C THR A 354 17.60 7.18 22.41
N GLY A 355 17.57 5.84 22.43
CA GLY A 355 16.54 5.08 21.70
C GLY A 355 15.11 5.33 22.22
N GLU A 356 14.97 5.55 23.54
CA GLU A 356 13.66 5.80 24.15
C GLU A 356 13.14 7.20 23.83
N GLY A 357 13.98 8.24 23.87
CA GLY A 357 13.58 9.58 23.49
C GLY A 357 13.24 9.69 22.00
N TYR A 358 13.98 8.99 21.14
CA TYR A 358 13.63 8.84 19.71
C TYR A 358 12.24 8.21 19.53
N LEU A 359 11.97 7.09 20.21
CA LEU A 359 10.69 6.39 20.12
C LEU A 359 9.54 7.26 20.61
N ARG A 360 9.70 7.91 21.78
CA ARG A 360 8.71 8.84 22.35
C ARG A 360 8.41 9.99 21.40
N TYR A 361 9.45 10.57 20.80
CA TYR A 361 9.28 11.62 19.80
C TYR A 361 8.49 11.12 18.58
N ARG A 362 8.86 9.97 18.00
CA ARG A 362 8.19 9.40 16.82
C ARG A 362 6.72 9.09 17.07
N VAL A 363 6.40 8.45 18.21
CA VAL A 363 5.02 8.13 18.60
C VAL A 363 4.21 9.39 18.85
N LEU A 364 4.76 10.37 19.58
CA LEU A 364 4.05 11.60 19.89
C LEU A 364 3.81 12.47 18.65
N SER A 365 4.86 12.67 17.83
CA SER A 365 4.77 13.52 16.64
C SER A 365 3.77 12.97 15.63
N VAL A 366 3.82 11.67 15.32
CA VAL A 366 2.88 11.07 14.36
C VAL A 366 1.43 11.08 14.87
N THR A 367 1.23 10.89 16.18
CA THR A 367 -0.11 10.95 16.79
C THR A 367 -0.67 12.38 16.72
N LEU A 368 0.13 13.40 17.08
CA LEU A 368 -0.33 14.79 17.04
C LEU A 368 -0.60 15.29 15.62
N VAL A 369 0.30 14.98 14.67
CA VAL A 369 0.14 15.37 13.26
C VAL A 369 -1.07 14.67 12.66
N SER A 370 -1.23 13.36 12.87
CA SER A 370 -2.39 12.63 12.34
C SER A 370 -3.71 13.09 12.96
N PHE A 371 -3.74 13.41 14.26
CA PHE A 371 -4.91 14.00 14.90
C PHE A 371 -5.28 15.34 14.24
N ALA A 372 -4.32 16.25 14.10
CA ALA A 372 -4.56 17.56 13.50
C ALA A 372 -5.07 17.44 12.05
N VAL A 373 -4.44 16.59 11.24
CA VAL A 373 -4.86 16.39 9.84
C VAL A 373 -6.23 15.71 9.76
N THR A 374 -6.52 14.73 10.61
CA THR A 374 -7.84 14.07 10.66
C THR A 374 -8.93 15.07 11.08
N ALA A 375 -8.66 15.89 12.10
CA ALA A 375 -9.56 16.93 12.58
C ALA A 375 -9.87 17.98 11.51
N LEU A 376 -8.91 18.29 10.62
CA LEU A 376 -9.10 19.21 9.51
C LEU A 376 -9.81 18.58 8.30
N THR A 377 -9.51 17.32 7.98
CA THR A 377 -9.92 16.68 6.72
C THR A 377 -11.30 16.05 6.78
N VAL A 378 -11.68 15.44 7.91
CA VAL A 378 -13.00 14.78 8.05
C VAL A 378 -14.16 15.78 7.89
N PRO A 379 -14.14 17.01 8.46
CA PRO A 379 -15.18 18.00 8.19
C PRO A 379 -15.29 18.41 6.71
N LEU A 380 -14.19 18.35 5.94
CA LEU A 380 -14.23 18.64 4.50
C LEU A 380 -15.05 17.61 3.72
N ALA A 381 -15.08 16.35 4.17
CA ALA A 381 -15.88 15.29 3.56
C ALA A 381 -17.38 15.64 3.58
N GLY A 382 -17.87 16.28 4.65
CA GLY A 382 -19.17 16.95 4.68
C GLY A 382 -20.40 16.09 4.37
N LEU A 383 -20.30 14.77 4.41
CA LEU A 383 -21.42 13.85 4.13
C LEU A 383 -22.39 13.68 5.31
N VAL A 384 -21.90 13.85 6.53
CA VAL A 384 -22.65 13.63 7.77
C VAL A 384 -22.36 14.76 8.74
N SER A 385 -23.39 15.32 9.36
CA SER A 385 -23.26 16.29 10.44
C SER A 385 -23.02 15.55 11.76
N ILE A 386 -21.90 15.83 12.43
CA ILE A 386 -21.51 15.15 13.67
C ILE A 386 -21.12 16.18 14.71
N SER A 387 -21.61 16.00 15.93
CA SER A 387 -21.25 16.86 17.05
C SER A 387 -19.74 16.81 17.32
N PRO A 388 -19.07 17.96 17.53
CA PRO A 388 -17.66 17.99 17.92
C PRO A 388 -17.37 17.15 19.18
N ALA A 389 -18.34 17.02 20.08
CA ALA A 389 -18.21 16.21 21.30
C ALA A 389 -18.08 14.70 21.02
N VAL A 390 -18.61 14.23 19.88
CA VAL A 390 -18.44 12.85 19.40
C VAL A 390 -17.17 12.73 18.56
N PHE A 391 -17.00 13.67 17.62
CA PHE A 391 -15.93 13.59 16.63
C PHE A 391 -14.53 13.73 17.24
N VAL A 392 -14.31 14.69 18.14
CA VAL A 392 -12.97 14.96 18.68
C VAL A 392 -12.40 13.76 19.46
N PRO A 393 -13.15 13.11 20.37
CA PRO A 393 -12.68 11.88 21.02
C PRO A 393 -12.39 10.74 20.03
N VAL A 394 -13.25 10.54 19.03
CA VAL A 394 -13.03 9.52 18.00
C VAL A 394 -11.76 9.80 17.21
N ALA A 395 -11.54 11.05 16.79
CA ALA A 395 -10.33 11.46 16.07
C ALA A 395 -9.07 11.29 16.94
N ALA A 396 -9.16 11.55 18.24
CA ALA A 396 -8.04 11.35 19.17
C ALA A 396 -7.66 9.86 19.30
N VAL A 397 -8.65 8.97 19.43
CA VAL A 397 -8.40 7.52 19.46
C VAL A 397 -7.91 7.03 18.09
N ALA A 398 -8.48 7.53 16.99
CA ALA A 398 -8.04 7.19 15.63
C ALA A 398 -6.61 7.64 15.36
N ALA A 399 -6.14 8.75 15.92
CA ALA A 399 -4.76 9.18 15.78
C ALA A 399 -3.75 8.18 16.40
N LEU A 400 -4.15 7.41 17.42
CA LEU A 400 -3.30 6.34 17.97
C LEU A 400 -3.03 5.24 16.94
N TRP A 401 -3.92 5.06 15.96
CA TRP A 401 -3.71 4.14 14.84
C TRP A 401 -2.46 4.51 14.03
N ALA A 402 -2.16 5.81 13.88
CA ALA A 402 -0.94 6.26 13.20
C ALA A 402 0.33 5.80 13.92
N ALA A 403 0.34 5.87 15.26
CA ALA A 403 1.46 5.36 16.03
C ALA A 403 1.55 3.84 16.00
N VAL A 404 0.41 3.13 16.05
CA VAL A 404 0.39 1.66 15.93
C VAL A 404 0.93 1.22 14.58
N SER A 405 0.48 1.82 13.48
CA SER A 405 0.95 1.45 12.14
C SER A 405 2.41 1.82 11.90
N CYS A 406 2.88 2.95 12.44
CA CYS A 406 4.30 3.32 12.46
C CYS A 406 5.15 2.24 13.16
N LEU A 407 4.76 1.82 14.36
CA LEU A 407 5.49 0.80 15.11
C LEU A 407 5.34 -0.60 14.51
N LEU A 408 4.21 -0.94 13.89
CA LEU A 408 4.06 -2.19 13.14
C LEU A 408 5.10 -2.27 12.03
N MET A 409 5.28 -1.20 11.24
CA MET A 409 6.34 -1.16 10.22
C MET A 409 7.73 -1.22 10.85
N ALA A 410 8.01 -0.34 11.82
CA ALA A 410 9.32 -0.23 12.44
C ALA A 410 9.76 -1.52 13.16
N SER A 411 8.84 -2.26 13.77
CA SER A 411 9.15 -3.46 14.57
C SER A 411 9.11 -4.77 13.77
N LEU A 412 8.38 -4.82 12.65
CA LEU A 412 8.24 -6.05 11.85
C LEU A 412 9.17 -6.09 10.64
N ALA A 413 9.48 -4.93 10.04
CA ALA A 413 10.43 -4.85 8.94
C ALA A 413 11.84 -4.53 9.46
N SER A 414 12.86 -5.10 8.83
CA SER A 414 14.28 -4.87 9.16
C SER A 414 14.91 -3.80 8.27
N ASN A 415 14.31 -3.52 7.12
CA ASN A 415 14.76 -2.54 6.14
C ASN A 415 13.56 -1.95 5.37
N SER A 416 13.78 -0.93 4.56
CA SER A 416 12.73 -0.28 3.74
C SER A 416 12.03 -1.23 2.76
N VAL A 417 12.70 -2.28 2.26
CA VAL A 417 12.13 -3.29 1.33
C VAL A 417 11.12 -4.18 2.03
N GLU A 418 11.49 -4.76 3.17
CA GLU A 418 10.58 -5.48 4.05
C GLU A 418 9.42 -4.56 4.48
N GLY A 419 9.70 -3.26 4.66
CA GLY A 419 8.72 -2.22 4.92
C GLY A 419 7.64 -2.14 3.85
N VAL A 420 8.01 -2.24 2.58
CA VAL A 420 7.04 -2.28 1.46
C VAL A 420 6.09 -3.46 1.61
N ALA A 421 6.60 -4.64 1.96
CA ALA A 421 5.76 -5.80 2.19
C ALA A 421 4.85 -5.59 3.41
N VAL A 422 5.40 -5.19 4.56
CA VAL A 422 4.60 -4.95 5.79
C VAL A 422 3.51 -3.89 5.56
N SER A 423 3.78 -2.87 4.74
CA SER A 423 2.80 -1.82 4.43
C SER A 423 1.52 -2.35 3.78
N LYS A 424 1.58 -3.49 3.07
CA LYS A 424 0.41 -4.14 2.46
C LYS A 424 -0.57 -4.67 3.49
N ALA A 425 -0.04 -5.22 4.58
CA ALA A 425 -0.88 -5.66 5.69
C ALA A 425 -1.61 -4.47 6.34
N LEU A 426 -1.00 -3.28 6.42
CA LEU A 426 -1.62 -2.12 7.07
C LEU A 426 -2.97 -1.71 6.45
N GLY A 427 -3.07 -1.72 5.12
CA GLY A 427 -4.33 -1.39 4.44
C GLY A 427 -5.45 -2.37 4.83
N ILE A 428 -5.12 -3.66 4.88
CA ILE A 428 -6.03 -4.74 5.26
C ILE A 428 -6.54 -4.58 6.71
N LEU A 429 -5.66 -4.14 7.61
CA LEU A 429 -6.03 -3.88 9.01
C LEU A 429 -7.11 -2.78 9.16
N VAL A 430 -7.30 -1.94 8.14
CA VAL A 430 -8.38 -0.94 8.07
C VAL A 430 -9.56 -1.47 7.26
N THR A 431 -9.31 -2.09 6.10
CA THR A 431 -10.38 -2.53 5.20
C THR A 431 -11.25 -3.63 5.82
N ILE A 432 -10.65 -4.67 6.41
CA ILE A 432 -11.39 -5.79 7.01
C ILE A 432 -12.43 -5.34 8.05
N PRO A 433 -12.07 -4.56 9.08
CA PRO A 433 -13.05 -4.19 10.10
C PRO A 433 -14.18 -3.34 9.55
N LEU A 434 -13.92 -2.46 8.57
CA LEU A 434 -14.97 -1.65 7.96
C LEU A 434 -15.96 -2.47 7.14
N PHE A 435 -15.46 -3.40 6.31
CA PHE A 435 -16.32 -4.33 5.58
C PHE A 435 -17.08 -5.24 6.56
N GLY A 436 -16.40 -5.73 7.59
CA GLY A 436 -17.01 -6.59 8.59
C GLY A 436 -18.14 -5.90 9.38
N ILE A 437 -18.05 -4.60 9.67
CA ILE A 437 -19.16 -3.85 10.28
C ILE A 437 -20.42 -3.84 9.41
N VAL A 438 -20.27 -3.92 8.08
CA VAL A 438 -21.40 -3.94 7.14
C VAL A 438 -21.98 -5.34 6.96
N PHE A 439 -21.11 -6.32 6.81
CA PHE A 439 -21.51 -7.66 6.35
C PHE A 439 -21.63 -8.70 7.47
N VAL A 440 -21.06 -8.45 8.65
CA VAL A 440 -21.08 -9.38 9.79
C VAL A 440 -22.12 -8.92 10.80
N GLN A 441 -23.00 -9.83 11.20
CA GLN A 441 -24.05 -9.56 12.18
C GLN A 441 -23.50 -9.43 13.61
N GLU A 442 -24.19 -8.64 14.45
CA GLU A 442 -23.92 -8.61 15.88
C GLU A 442 -24.39 -9.92 16.55
N PRO A 443 -23.65 -10.47 17.55
CA PRO A 443 -22.46 -9.92 18.21
C PRO A 443 -21.12 -10.33 17.55
N TRP A 444 -21.14 -11.14 16.49
CA TRP A 444 -19.93 -11.67 15.85
C TRP A 444 -19.00 -10.59 15.31
N GLN A 445 -19.54 -9.43 14.95
CA GLN A 445 -18.75 -8.26 14.55
C GLN A 445 -17.65 -7.89 15.58
N TYR A 446 -17.87 -8.10 16.89
CA TYR A 446 -16.94 -7.68 17.93
C TYR A 446 -15.66 -8.53 17.95
N ALA A 447 -15.66 -9.69 17.27
CA ALA A 447 -14.43 -10.45 17.01
C ALA A 447 -13.42 -9.63 16.19
N LEU A 448 -13.89 -8.67 15.39
CA LEU A 448 -13.05 -7.72 14.64
C LEU A 448 -12.39 -6.67 15.55
N GLY A 449 -12.71 -6.64 16.85
CA GLY A 449 -12.04 -5.82 17.85
C GLY A 449 -10.54 -6.12 18.00
N VAL A 450 -10.04 -7.21 17.42
CA VAL A 450 -8.59 -7.45 17.25
C VAL A 450 -7.91 -6.40 16.36
N PHE A 451 -8.66 -5.79 15.44
CA PHE A 451 -8.18 -4.73 14.57
C PHE A 451 -8.43 -3.38 15.25
N PRO A 452 -7.39 -2.58 15.56
CA PRO A 452 -7.61 -1.30 16.26
C PRO A 452 -8.55 -0.35 15.51
N ALA A 453 -8.51 -0.36 14.17
CA ALA A 453 -9.39 0.42 13.30
C ALA A 453 -10.90 0.06 13.44
N PHE A 454 -11.25 -1.13 13.93
CA PHE A 454 -12.65 -1.50 14.21
C PHE A 454 -13.28 -0.57 15.24
N TRP A 455 -12.57 -0.31 16.34
CA TRP A 455 -13.11 0.46 17.46
C TRP A 455 -13.38 1.91 17.07
N THR A 456 -12.49 2.52 16.28
CA THR A 456 -12.63 3.91 15.83
C THR A 456 -13.74 4.04 14.80
N ALA A 457 -13.84 3.09 13.87
CA ALA A 457 -14.93 3.06 12.89
C ALA A 457 -16.29 2.81 13.55
N LYS A 458 -16.43 1.82 14.43
CA LYS A 458 -17.70 1.51 15.11
C LYS A 458 -18.08 2.65 16.08
N ALA A 459 -17.14 3.21 16.84
CA ALA A 459 -17.40 4.37 17.71
C ALA A 459 -17.90 5.59 16.90
N PHE A 460 -17.32 5.84 15.73
CA PHE A 460 -17.78 6.89 14.84
C PHE A 460 -19.23 6.66 14.41
N LEU A 461 -19.56 5.44 13.94
CA LEU A 461 -20.89 5.11 13.46
C LEU A 461 -21.96 5.21 14.57
N VAL A 462 -21.69 4.63 15.74
CA VAL A 462 -22.61 4.70 16.90
C VAL A 462 -22.74 6.13 17.40
N GLY A 463 -21.64 6.88 17.48
CA GLY A 463 -21.67 8.28 17.90
C GLY A 463 -22.40 9.19 16.90
N ALA A 464 -22.30 8.92 15.60
CA ALA A 464 -23.04 9.64 14.57
C ALA A 464 -24.55 9.36 14.64
N ALA A 465 -24.94 8.13 14.98
CA ALA A 465 -26.35 7.73 15.07
C ALA A 465 -27.02 8.14 16.40
N SER A 466 -26.30 8.01 17.53
CA SER A 466 -26.89 8.08 18.88
C SER A 466 -26.25 9.13 19.79
N GLY A 467 -25.24 9.86 19.32
CA GLY A 467 -24.55 10.88 20.12
C GLY A 467 -23.70 10.29 21.26
N LEU A 468 -23.67 10.99 22.39
CA LEU A 468 -22.91 10.59 23.58
C LEU A 468 -23.66 9.52 24.39
N SER A 469 -23.67 8.29 23.87
CA SER A 469 -24.28 7.13 24.55
C SER A 469 -23.28 6.37 25.42
N VAL A 470 -23.79 5.48 26.30
CA VAL A 470 -22.95 4.57 27.09
C VAL A 470 -22.18 3.61 26.18
N GLU A 471 -22.81 3.14 25.09
CA GLU A 471 -22.17 2.30 24.09
C GLU A 471 -21.01 3.03 23.40
N PHE A 472 -21.22 4.30 23.02
CA PHE A 472 -20.18 5.14 22.45
C PHE A 472 -18.97 5.28 23.40
N ALA A 473 -19.22 5.57 24.68
CA ALA A 473 -18.16 5.66 25.68
C ALA A 473 -17.42 4.31 25.86
N GLY A 474 -18.15 3.19 25.85
CA GLY A 474 -17.57 1.84 25.89
C GLY A 474 -16.68 1.53 24.69
N LEU A 475 -17.12 1.90 23.47
CA LEU A 475 -16.34 1.73 22.24
C LEU A 475 -15.08 2.59 22.23
N LEU A 476 -15.13 3.82 22.73
CA LEU A 476 -13.95 4.66 22.89
C LEU A 476 -12.96 4.07 23.89
N ALA A 477 -13.43 3.62 25.06
CA ALA A 477 -12.58 3.00 26.06
C ALA A 477 -11.93 1.72 25.52
N GLY A 478 -12.71 0.87 24.84
CA GLY A 478 -12.20 -0.30 24.13
C GLY A 478 -11.17 0.06 23.06
N GLY A 479 -11.42 1.12 22.30
CA GLY A 479 -10.49 1.66 21.31
C GLY A 479 -9.17 2.14 21.91
N VAL A 480 -9.21 2.88 23.02
CA VAL A 480 -7.98 3.30 23.73
C VAL A 480 -7.16 2.07 24.14
N VAL A 481 -7.79 1.06 24.74
CA VAL A 481 -7.10 -0.18 25.13
C VAL A 481 -6.54 -0.91 23.92
N ALA A 482 -7.34 -1.08 22.87
CA ALA A 482 -6.96 -1.79 21.64
C ALA A 482 -5.79 -1.13 20.89
N HIS A 483 -5.56 0.17 21.06
CA HIS A 483 -4.40 0.86 20.50
C HIS A 483 -3.21 0.91 21.48
N LEU A 484 -3.44 1.15 22.77
CA LEU A 484 -2.36 1.25 23.76
C LEU A 484 -1.64 -0.08 23.98
N VAL A 485 -2.36 -1.21 23.96
CA VAL A 485 -1.75 -2.54 24.10
C VAL A 485 -0.70 -2.81 23.01
N PRO A 486 -1.01 -2.72 21.70
CA PRO A 486 0.00 -2.90 20.66
C PRO A 486 1.07 -1.81 20.70
N LEU A 487 0.78 -0.56 21.06
CA LEU A 487 1.81 0.47 21.21
C LEU A 487 2.86 0.10 22.25
N VAL A 488 2.44 -0.40 23.41
CA VAL A 488 3.37 -0.82 24.48
C VAL A 488 4.16 -2.06 24.05
N VAL A 489 3.50 -3.06 23.47
CA VAL A 489 4.15 -4.31 23.03
C VAL A 489 5.17 -4.04 21.91
N LEU A 490 4.77 -3.30 20.88
CA LEU A 490 5.63 -2.97 19.74
C LEU A 490 6.73 -1.98 20.14
N GLY A 491 6.45 -1.03 21.03
CA GLY A 491 7.45 -0.12 21.57
C GLY A 491 8.55 -0.85 22.35
N ARG A 492 8.18 -1.82 23.19
CA ARG A 492 9.15 -2.69 23.88
C ARG A 492 9.97 -3.52 22.88
N ARG A 493 9.32 -4.09 21.87
CA ARG A 493 10.00 -4.85 20.80
C ARG A 493 10.97 -3.98 20.01
N PHE A 494 10.61 -2.73 19.72
CA PHE A 494 11.48 -1.77 19.04
C PHE A 494 12.73 -1.44 19.86
N LEU A 495 12.59 -1.20 21.17
CA LEU A 495 13.73 -0.91 22.04
C LEU A 495 14.62 -2.12 22.28
N ALA A 496 14.05 -3.33 22.28
CA ALA A 496 14.79 -4.58 22.47
C ALA A 496 15.59 -5.03 21.23
N ARG A 497 15.26 -4.51 20.03
CA ARG A 497 16.05 -4.78 18.83
C ARG A 497 17.44 -4.16 18.96
N GLU A 498 18.48 -4.89 18.56
CA GLU A 498 19.85 -4.37 18.60
C GLU A 498 20.23 -3.63 17.30
N ASP A 499 19.40 -3.79 16.25
CA ASP A 499 19.54 -3.30 14.88
C ASP A 499 18.75 -2.01 14.55
#